data_AF-A0A975A751-F1
#
_entry.id   AF-A0A975A751-F1
#
_cell.length_a   1.000
_cell.length_b   1.000
_cell.length_c   1.000
_cell.angle_alpha   90.00
_cell.angle_beta   90.00
_cell.angle_gamma   90.00
#
_symmetry.space_group_name_H-M   'P 1'
#
loop_
_entity.id
_entity.type
_entity.pdbx_description
1 polymer ?
#
loop_
_entity_poly.entity_id
_entity_poly.type
_entity_poly.pdbx_seq_one_letter_code
_entity_poly.pdbx_strand_id
1 'polypeptide(L)'
;MDAENGNAYSNNNHRRVPFKIPDDSIFQQWVAGSKVIAGIFPLLSDSSLSPDIMLGNVPSLFSKLKRNKKGFWPRGICEYIAIPVYLSDEFNSSIIDFVHHRPNYKWALRHEPVLYNYRTNKAEMHIGSEPKDAVFRPFLFSVVVSTLSEYSKLAGFSGGLTINGISAV
;
A
#
# COMPACT_ATOMS: atom_id res chain seq x y z
N MET A 1 22.97 8.19 -48.06
CA MET A 1 23.37 8.78 -46.77
C MET A 1 22.52 8.07 -45.74
N ASP A 2 23.04 6.95 -45.28
CA ASP A 2 22.44 6.10 -44.26
C ASP A 2 22.83 6.60 -42.86
N ALA A 3 22.07 6.12 -41.88
CA ALA A 3 22.24 6.25 -40.42
C ALA A 3 21.84 7.64 -39.84
N GLU A 4 21.10 7.76 -38.73
CA GLU A 4 20.94 6.82 -37.63
C GLU A 4 19.70 7.15 -36.78
N ASN A 5 19.08 6.08 -36.27
CA ASN A 5 17.96 6.05 -35.35
C ASN A 5 18.21 6.84 -34.06
N GLY A 6 17.37 7.85 -33.78
CA GLY A 6 17.23 8.46 -32.45
C GLY A 6 16.38 7.61 -31.52
N ASN A 7 16.82 6.39 -31.21
CA ASN A 7 16.20 5.51 -30.23
C ASN A 7 16.82 5.84 -28.85
N ALA A 8 16.12 6.64 -28.05
CA ALA A 8 16.47 6.85 -26.65
C ALA A 8 15.28 6.52 -25.75
N TYR A 9 14.81 5.28 -25.84
CA TYR A 9 14.20 4.62 -24.68
C TYR A 9 15.26 4.58 -23.58
N SER A 10 15.25 5.58 -22.71
CA SER A 10 16.06 5.60 -21.49
C SER A 10 15.57 4.47 -20.58
N ASN A 11 16.20 3.32 -20.80
CA ASN A 11 16.10 2.08 -20.06
C ASN A 11 16.67 2.28 -18.64
N ASN A 12 16.01 3.09 -17.81
CA ASN A 12 16.34 3.19 -16.40
C ASN A 12 15.68 2.03 -15.66
N ASN A 13 16.34 0.88 -15.78
CA ASN A 13 16.30 -0.25 -14.86
C ASN A 13 16.72 0.20 -13.45
N HIS A 14 15.91 1.02 -12.79
CA HIS A 14 15.94 1.12 -11.34
C HIS A 14 15.26 -0.13 -10.80
N ARG A 15 16.00 -1.25 -10.83
CA ARG A 15 15.68 -2.44 -10.03
C ARG A 15 15.78 -2.03 -8.55
N ARG A 16 14.73 -1.36 -8.06
CA ARG A 16 14.49 -1.17 -6.63
C ARG A 16 14.19 -2.55 -6.07
N VAL A 17 15.09 -3.03 -5.22
CA VAL A 17 15.03 -4.38 -4.66
C VAL A 17 13.69 -4.53 -3.93
N PRO A 18 12.84 -5.52 -4.27
CA PRO A 18 11.59 -5.71 -3.55
C PRO A 18 11.90 -6.11 -2.11
N PHE A 19 11.36 -5.38 -1.13
CA PHE A 19 11.39 -5.80 0.26
C PHE A 19 10.87 -7.24 0.39
N LYS A 20 11.57 -8.03 1.19
CA LYS A 20 11.09 -9.32 1.66
C LYS A 20 9.94 -9.02 2.61
N ILE A 21 8.73 -9.14 2.08
CA ILE A 21 7.50 -8.98 2.83
C ILE A 21 7.43 -10.18 3.78
N PRO A 22 7.31 -9.95 5.10
CA PRO A 22 7.15 -11.03 6.07
C PRO A 22 5.91 -11.87 5.70
N ASP A 23 5.99 -13.20 5.74
CA ASP A 23 4.89 -14.09 5.32
C ASP A 23 3.62 -13.92 6.19
N ASP A 24 3.79 -13.38 7.40
CA ASP A 24 2.79 -12.99 8.39
C ASP A 24 2.07 -11.66 8.11
N SER A 25 2.52 -10.90 7.11
CA SER A 25 1.87 -9.65 6.68
C SER A 25 0.64 -9.87 5.78
N ILE A 26 0.30 -11.12 5.46
CA ILE A 26 -0.88 -11.50 4.65
C ILE A 26 -1.97 -12.08 5.55
N PHE A 27 -3.10 -11.40 5.60
CA PHE A 27 -4.27 -11.71 6.40
C PHE A 27 -5.39 -12.28 5.53
N GLN A 28 -6.06 -13.35 6.00
CA GLN A 28 -7.17 -13.98 5.28
C GLN A 28 -8.39 -14.16 6.18
N GLN A 29 -9.43 -13.36 5.98
CA GLN A 29 -10.60 -13.35 6.85
C GLN A 29 -11.91 -13.29 6.05
N TRP A 30 -13.01 -13.77 6.64
CA TRP A 30 -14.35 -13.51 6.14
C TRP A 30 -14.83 -12.15 6.63
N VAL A 31 -15.18 -11.26 5.71
CA VAL A 31 -15.75 -9.95 6.02
C VAL A 31 -16.90 -9.72 5.05
N ALA A 32 -18.08 -9.37 5.58
CA ALA A 32 -19.28 -9.06 4.79
C ALA A 32 -19.66 -10.12 3.74
N GLY A 33 -19.54 -11.41 4.06
CA GLY A 33 -19.88 -12.50 3.15
C GLY A 33 -18.88 -12.72 2.00
N SER A 34 -17.73 -12.04 2.03
CA SER A 34 -16.62 -12.24 1.08
C SER A 34 -15.35 -12.68 1.82
N LYS A 35 -14.54 -13.51 1.16
CA LYS A 35 -13.22 -13.91 1.64
C LYS A 35 -12.20 -12.83 1.25
N VAL A 36 -11.79 -12.06 2.24
CA VAL A 36 -10.79 -11.00 2.08
C VAL A 36 -9.39 -11.58 2.21
N ILE A 37 -8.51 -11.20 1.29
CA ILE A 37 -7.08 -11.44 1.33
C ILE A 37 -6.40 -10.07 1.33
N ALA A 38 -6.01 -9.62 2.51
CA ALA A 38 -5.33 -8.35 2.70
C ALA A 38 -3.84 -8.58 2.93
N GLY A 39 -2.99 -7.68 2.43
CA GLY A 39 -1.56 -7.72 2.70
C GLY A 39 -1.02 -6.35 3.00
N ILE A 40 -0.23 -6.23 4.07
CA ILE A 40 0.55 -5.03 4.34
C ILE A 40 1.95 -5.18 3.76
N PHE A 41 2.39 -4.16 3.02
CA PHE A 41 3.63 -4.19 2.29
C PHE A 41 4.49 -2.98 2.63
N PRO A 42 5.43 -3.07 3.59
CA PRO A 42 6.37 -2.00 3.83
C PRO A 42 7.26 -1.80 2.60
N LEU A 43 7.34 -0.56 2.13
CA LEU A 43 8.14 -0.14 0.99
C LEU A 43 8.96 1.06 1.43
N LEU A 44 10.29 0.94 1.46
CA LEU A 44 11.13 2.14 1.59
C LEU A 44 10.90 3.03 0.36
N SER A 45 10.66 4.30 0.64
CA SER A 45 10.49 5.35 -0.35
C SER A 45 11.42 6.51 -0.02
N ASP A 46 11.80 7.23 -1.04
CA ASP A 46 12.58 8.46 -0.96
C ASP A 46 11.75 9.62 -1.52
N SER A 47 12.38 10.80 -1.63
CA SER A 47 11.77 12.00 -2.21
C SER A 47 11.34 11.85 -3.67
N SER A 48 11.76 10.78 -4.37
CA SER A 48 11.35 10.49 -5.74
C SER A 48 10.02 9.75 -5.87
N LEU A 49 9.36 9.41 -4.75
CA LEU A 49 8.06 8.76 -4.77
C LEU A 49 7.06 9.61 -5.58
N SER A 50 6.47 9.00 -6.61
CA SER A 50 5.48 9.60 -7.50
C SER A 50 4.25 8.69 -7.63
N PRO A 51 3.08 9.22 -8.04
CA PRO A 51 1.90 8.41 -8.28
C PRO A 51 2.18 7.26 -9.26
N ASP A 52 2.96 7.51 -10.32
CA ASP A 52 3.32 6.49 -11.32
C ASP A 52 4.13 5.34 -10.71
N ILE A 53 5.04 5.63 -9.78
CA ILE A 53 5.79 4.58 -9.06
C ILE A 53 4.83 3.75 -8.20
N MET A 54 3.90 4.41 -7.50
CA MET A 54 2.91 3.71 -6.67
C MET A 54 2.01 2.80 -7.53
N LEU A 55 1.57 3.29 -8.69
CA LEU A 55 0.79 2.52 -9.66
C LEU A 55 1.59 1.36 -10.24
N GLY A 56 2.88 1.57 -10.53
CA GLY A 56 3.80 0.54 -11.02
C GLY A 56 4.01 -0.62 -10.04
N ASN A 57 3.81 -0.40 -8.74
CA ASN A 57 3.90 -1.46 -7.73
C ASN A 57 2.71 -2.41 -7.74
N VAL A 58 1.54 -1.95 -8.20
CA VAL A 58 0.27 -2.68 -8.06
C VAL A 58 0.29 -4.10 -8.64
N PRO A 59 0.81 -4.36 -9.85
CA PRO A 59 0.89 -5.72 -10.40
C PRO A 59 1.72 -6.69 -9.54
N SER A 60 2.79 -6.19 -8.93
CA SER A 60 3.66 -6.98 -8.05
C SER A 60 2.96 -7.30 -6.73
N LEU A 61 2.27 -6.33 -6.13
CA LEU A 61 1.49 -6.53 -4.91
C LEU A 61 0.37 -7.55 -5.13
N PHE A 62 -0.38 -7.42 -6.24
CA PHE A 62 -1.41 -8.38 -6.60
C PHE A 62 -0.86 -9.80 -6.77
N SER A 63 0.25 -9.93 -7.48
CA SER A 63 0.93 -11.22 -7.67
C SER A 63 1.40 -11.84 -6.35
N LYS A 64 1.82 -11.04 -5.38
CA LYS A 64 2.18 -11.52 -4.04
C LYS A 64 0.96 -11.99 -3.25
N LEU A 65 -0.14 -11.25 -3.25
CA LEU A 65 -1.39 -11.65 -2.60
C LEU A 65 -1.94 -12.96 -3.17
N LYS A 66 -1.96 -13.08 -4.51
CA LYS A 66 -2.47 -14.26 -5.20
C LYS A 66 -1.66 -15.51 -4.90
N ARG A 67 -0.32 -15.40 -4.82
CA ARG A 67 0.57 -16.53 -4.49
C ARG A 67 0.43 -17.00 -3.04
N ASN A 68 0.17 -16.08 -2.11
CA ASN A 68 0.03 -16.39 -0.68
C ASN A 68 -1.39 -16.73 -0.25
N LYS A 69 -2.36 -16.71 -1.19
CA LYS A 69 -3.72 -17.16 -0.94
C LYS A 69 -3.72 -18.62 -0.47
N LYS A 70 -4.37 -18.90 0.66
CA LYS A 70 -4.54 -20.26 1.18
C LYS A 70 -5.85 -20.82 0.63
N GLY A 71 -5.75 -21.86 -0.18
CA GLY A 71 -6.90 -22.55 -0.77
C GLY A 71 -7.42 -21.96 -2.09
N PHE A 72 -8.26 -22.73 -2.76
CA PHE A 72 -8.93 -22.32 -3.98
C PHE A 72 -10.28 -21.67 -3.63
N TRP A 73 -10.56 -20.50 -4.21
CA TRP A 73 -11.78 -19.74 -3.96
C TRP A 73 -12.31 -19.23 -5.31
N PRO A 74 -13.63 -19.34 -5.58
CA PRO A 74 -14.22 -18.84 -6.81
C PRO A 74 -13.97 -17.33 -7.01
N ARG A 75 -13.86 -16.91 -8.26
CA ARG A 75 -13.84 -15.48 -8.62
C ARG A 75 -15.17 -14.85 -8.20
N GLY A 76 -15.14 -13.65 -7.61
CA GLY A 76 -16.34 -12.93 -7.15
C GLY A 76 -16.69 -13.09 -5.67
N ILE A 77 -16.16 -14.11 -4.98
CA ILE A 77 -16.30 -14.29 -3.52
C ILE A 77 -15.00 -13.89 -2.80
N CYS A 78 -13.93 -13.71 -3.55
CA CYS A 78 -12.60 -13.41 -3.04
C CYS A 78 -12.19 -11.99 -3.42
N GLU A 79 -11.91 -11.17 -2.41
CA GLU A 79 -11.49 -9.78 -2.56
C GLU A 79 -10.03 -9.63 -2.13
N TYR A 80 -9.21 -9.03 -3.00
CA TYR A 80 -7.81 -8.78 -2.72
C TYR A 80 -7.62 -7.32 -2.33
N ILE A 81 -6.90 -7.09 -1.23
CA ILE A 81 -6.61 -5.75 -0.72
C ILE A 81 -5.10 -5.63 -0.51
N ALA A 82 -4.47 -4.72 -1.24
CA ALA A 82 -3.06 -4.40 -1.05
C ALA A 82 -2.91 -3.10 -0.29
N ILE A 83 -2.18 -3.14 0.81
CA ILE A 83 -1.93 -2.01 1.69
C ILE A 83 -0.41 -1.72 1.68
N PRO A 84 0.12 -1.06 0.64
CA PRO A 84 1.51 -0.65 0.67
C PRO A 84 1.72 0.50 1.65
N VAL A 85 2.66 0.33 2.56
CA VAL A 85 3.10 1.35 3.52
C VAL A 85 4.42 1.92 3.00
N TYR A 86 4.35 3.11 2.41
CA TYR A 86 5.51 3.85 1.95
C TYR A 86 6.17 4.54 3.15
N LEU A 87 7.42 4.19 3.42
CA LEU A 87 8.20 4.67 4.56
C LEU A 87 9.17 5.75 4.05
N SER A 88 9.03 6.98 4.52
CA SER A 88 9.90 8.12 4.15
C SER A 88 10.02 9.08 5.34
N ASP A 89 10.99 9.99 5.32
CA ASP A 89 11.06 11.13 6.25
C ASP A 89 10.30 12.35 5.73
N GLU A 90 9.91 12.36 4.45
CA GLU A 90 9.11 13.40 3.82
C GLU A 90 8.25 12.85 2.68
N PHE A 91 7.12 13.53 2.44
CA PHE A 91 6.25 13.29 1.28
C PHE A 91 5.86 14.64 0.69
N ASN A 92 5.89 14.74 -0.63
CA ASN A 92 5.38 15.90 -1.34
C ASN A 92 3.84 15.93 -1.34
N SER A 93 3.25 17.11 -1.53
CA SER A 93 1.79 17.29 -1.53
C SER A 93 1.10 16.46 -2.62
N SER A 94 1.72 16.30 -3.79
CA SER A 94 1.11 15.55 -4.90
C SER A 94 0.85 14.07 -4.56
N ILE A 95 1.71 13.47 -3.75
CA ILE A 95 1.56 12.09 -3.27
C ILE A 95 0.48 12.01 -2.20
N ILE A 96 0.42 12.98 -1.30
CA ILE A 96 -0.64 13.08 -0.29
C ILE A 96 -2.00 13.20 -0.99
N ASP A 97 -2.12 14.12 -1.94
CA ASP A 97 -3.32 14.33 -2.75
C ASP A 97 -3.72 13.06 -3.51
N PHE A 98 -2.74 12.35 -4.09
CA PHE A 98 -2.99 11.08 -4.76
C PHE A 98 -3.53 10.01 -3.81
N VAL A 99 -3.00 9.89 -2.58
CA VAL A 99 -3.50 8.91 -1.60
C VAL A 99 -4.95 9.18 -1.21
N HIS A 100 -5.30 10.45 -1.02
CA HIS A 100 -6.65 10.90 -0.67
C HIS A 100 -7.65 10.81 -1.84
N HIS A 101 -7.18 10.96 -3.09
CA HIS A 101 -8.04 11.01 -4.29
C HIS A 101 -7.71 9.92 -5.32
N ARG A 102 -7.18 8.78 -4.87
CA ARG A 102 -6.71 7.73 -5.78
C ARG A 102 -7.83 7.26 -6.72
N PRO A 103 -7.51 6.92 -7.98
CA PRO A 103 -8.49 6.41 -8.92
C PRO A 103 -8.96 5.01 -8.52
N ASN A 104 -10.19 4.68 -8.91
CA ASN A 104 -10.67 3.29 -8.87
C ASN A 104 -9.89 2.46 -9.90
N TYR A 105 -9.29 1.37 -9.42
CA TYR A 105 -8.46 0.50 -10.25
C TYR A 105 -9.30 -0.47 -11.08
N LYS A 106 -8.88 -0.74 -12.32
CA LYS A 106 -9.51 -1.77 -13.17
C LYS A 106 -9.21 -3.20 -12.72
N TRP A 107 -8.24 -3.39 -11.83
CA TRP A 107 -7.89 -4.70 -11.30
C TRP A 107 -8.88 -5.12 -10.22
N ALA A 108 -9.12 -6.43 -10.05
CA ALA A 108 -9.88 -7.00 -8.94
C ALA A 108 -9.10 -6.92 -7.60
N LEU A 109 -8.39 -5.82 -7.39
CA LEU A 109 -7.55 -5.49 -6.25
C LEU A 109 -7.92 -4.09 -5.77
N ARG A 110 -8.25 -3.97 -4.48
CA ARG A 110 -8.30 -2.69 -3.80
C ARG A 110 -6.88 -2.30 -3.38
N HIS A 111 -6.42 -1.13 -3.84
CA HIS A 111 -5.10 -0.58 -3.48
C HIS A 111 -5.31 0.55 -2.47
N GLU A 112 -4.81 0.33 -1.25
CA GLU A 112 -4.97 1.19 -0.07
C GLU A 112 -3.59 1.70 0.40
N PRO A 113 -2.97 2.64 -0.33
CA PRO A 113 -1.66 3.14 0.03
C PRO A 113 -1.71 3.92 1.35
N VAL A 114 -0.65 3.74 2.14
CA VAL A 114 -0.39 4.45 3.39
C VAL A 114 0.98 5.12 3.27
N LEU A 115 1.07 6.40 3.59
CA LEU A 115 2.33 7.13 3.70
C LEU A 115 2.68 7.21 5.17
N TYR A 116 3.81 6.68 5.60
CA TYR A 116 4.26 6.77 6.98
C TYR A 116 5.55 7.55 7.07
N ASN A 117 5.47 8.71 7.72
CA ASN A 117 6.58 9.57 8.04
C ASN A 117 7.24 9.10 9.34
N TYR A 118 8.35 8.39 9.23
CA TYR A 118 9.08 7.85 10.38
C TYR A 118 9.89 8.91 11.14
N ARG A 119 9.97 10.16 10.67
CA ARG A 119 10.61 11.25 11.39
C ARG A 119 9.62 11.97 12.31
N THR A 120 8.37 12.10 11.87
CA THR A 120 7.32 12.80 12.62
C THR A 120 6.33 11.86 13.30
N ASN A 121 6.45 10.55 13.10
CA ASN A 121 5.49 9.54 13.53
C ASN A 121 4.05 9.82 13.05
N LYS A 122 3.93 10.25 11.78
CA LYS A 122 2.64 10.60 11.17
C LYS A 122 2.35 9.69 9.98
N ALA A 123 1.11 9.29 9.81
CA ALA A 123 0.65 8.57 8.64
C ALA A 123 -0.46 9.32 7.90
N GLU A 124 -0.43 9.24 6.58
CA GLU A 124 -1.50 9.71 5.70
C GLU A 124 -2.09 8.51 4.96
N MET A 125 -3.41 8.36 5.01
CA MET A 125 -4.13 7.25 4.38
C MET A 125 -5.60 7.57 4.15
N HIS A 126 -6.22 6.91 3.18
CA HIS A 126 -7.65 7.03 2.94
C HIS A 126 -8.28 5.66 2.74
N ILE A 127 -8.88 5.07 3.79
CA ILE A 127 -9.49 3.74 3.69
C ILE A 127 -10.92 3.82 3.12
N GLY A 128 -11.09 3.17 1.98
CA GLY A 128 -12.40 2.91 1.37
C GLY A 128 -13.04 4.17 0.80
N SER A 129 -13.11 4.26 -0.52
CA SER A 129 -13.69 5.39 -1.24
C SER A 129 -15.20 5.25 -1.45
N GLU A 130 -15.76 4.03 -1.29
CA GLU A 130 -17.16 3.75 -1.62
C GLU A 130 -17.99 3.32 -0.40
N PRO A 131 -19.32 3.56 -0.38
CA PRO A 131 -20.20 3.15 0.73
C PRO A 131 -20.14 1.65 1.05
N LYS A 132 -19.95 0.80 0.03
CA LYS A 132 -19.80 -0.66 0.19
C LYS A 132 -18.54 -1.05 0.98
N ASP A 133 -17.57 -0.14 1.07
CA ASP A 133 -16.29 -0.37 1.74
C ASP A 133 -16.40 -0.16 3.25
N ALA A 134 -17.49 0.47 3.72
CA ALA A 134 -17.71 0.80 5.13
C ALA A 134 -17.60 -0.43 6.05
N VAL A 135 -18.00 -1.60 5.57
CA VAL A 135 -17.94 -2.87 6.31
C VAL A 135 -16.51 -3.42 6.46
N PHE A 136 -15.60 -3.05 5.55
CA PHE A 136 -14.20 -3.46 5.59
C PHE A 136 -13.32 -2.46 6.35
N ARG A 137 -13.77 -1.20 6.49
CA ARG A 137 -13.01 -0.13 7.15
C ARG A 137 -12.48 -0.51 8.53
N PRO A 138 -13.26 -1.07 9.47
CA PRO A 138 -12.74 -1.42 10.80
C PRO A 138 -11.62 -2.46 10.75
N PHE A 139 -11.75 -3.47 9.88
CA PHE A 139 -10.73 -4.50 9.67
C PHE A 139 -9.45 -3.93 9.08
N LEU A 140 -9.57 -3.11 8.02
CA LEU A 140 -8.40 -2.51 7.38
C LEU A 140 -7.70 -1.51 8.31
N PHE A 141 -8.47 -0.72 9.05
CA PHE A 141 -7.93 0.25 9.98
C PHE A 141 -7.19 -0.44 11.14
N SER A 142 -7.75 -1.51 11.72
CA SER A 142 -7.09 -2.23 12.81
C SER A 142 -5.76 -2.86 12.38
N VAL A 143 -5.74 -3.46 11.18
CA VAL A 143 -4.54 -4.08 10.61
C VAL A 143 -3.47 -3.03 10.33
N VAL A 144 -3.83 -1.87 9.75
CA VAL A 144 -2.88 -0.77 9.52
C VAL A 144 -2.35 -0.19 10.84
N VAL A 145 -3.23 0.12 11.79
CA VAL A 145 -2.83 0.70 13.09
C VAL A 145 -1.88 -0.23 13.82
N SER A 146 -2.17 -1.54 13.88
CA SER A 146 -1.29 -2.52 14.51
C SER A 146 0.11 -2.48 13.91
N THR A 147 0.22 -2.51 12.57
CA THR A 147 1.52 -2.51 11.88
C THR A 147 2.27 -1.19 12.02
N LEU A 148 1.59 -0.05 11.88
CA LEU A 148 2.23 1.25 12.07
C LEU A 148 2.68 1.46 13.52
N SER A 149 1.96 0.90 14.49
CA SER A 149 2.36 0.95 15.90
C SER A 149 3.64 0.15 16.14
N GLU A 150 3.81 -0.99 15.48
CA GLU A 150 5.06 -1.75 15.51
C GLU A 150 6.20 -0.95 14.87
N TYR A 151 5.98 -0.31 13.73
CA TYR A 151 6.99 0.55 13.09
C TYR A 151 7.36 1.76 13.95
N SER A 152 6.39 2.41 14.58
CA SER A 152 6.59 3.49 15.55
C SER A 152 7.51 3.06 16.70
N LYS A 153 7.27 1.87 17.27
CA LYS A 153 8.11 1.31 18.33
C LYS A 153 9.53 1.02 17.84
N LEU A 154 9.68 0.43 16.66
CA LEU A 154 10.98 0.13 16.07
C LEU A 154 11.78 1.40 15.74
N ALA A 155 11.10 2.50 15.38
CA ALA A 155 11.71 3.80 15.16
C ALA A 155 12.02 4.57 16.47
N GLY A 156 11.71 3.99 17.63
CA GLY A 156 12.04 4.56 18.95
C GLY A 156 11.06 5.61 19.46
N PHE A 157 9.88 5.75 18.84
CA PHE A 157 8.86 6.67 19.35
C PHE A 157 8.15 6.08 20.58
N SER A 158 8.02 6.92 21.61
CA SER A 158 7.24 6.65 22.83
C SER A 158 5.89 7.37 22.86
N GLY A 159 5.63 8.28 21.91
CA GLY A 159 4.39 9.05 21.79
C GLY A 159 3.37 8.43 20.82
N GLY A 160 2.15 8.99 20.80
CA GLY A 160 1.05 8.50 19.99
C GLY A 160 1.28 8.67 18.48
N LEU A 161 1.12 7.57 17.73
CA LEU A 161 1.04 7.57 16.27
C LEU A 161 -0.09 8.51 15.84
N THR A 162 0.15 9.38 14.87
CA THR A 162 -0.92 10.23 14.32
C THR A 162 -1.28 9.75 12.92
N ILE A 163 -2.56 9.52 12.64
CA ILE A 163 -3.08 9.12 11.32
C ILE A 163 -4.05 10.21 10.83
N ASN A 164 -3.79 10.81 9.67
CA ASN A 164 -4.55 11.93 9.11
C ASN A 164 -4.78 13.08 10.12
N GLY A 165 -3.78 13.37 10.95
CA GLY A 165 -3.87 14.38 12.01
C GLY A 165 -4.60 13.95 13.29
N ILE A 166 -5.09 12.70 13.38
CA ILE A 166 -5.79 12.16 14.56
C ILE A 166 -4.88 11.21 15.33
N SER A 167 -4.80 11.34 16.66
CA SER A 167 -4.04 10.40 17.49
C SER A 167 -4.64 8.99 17.41
N ALA A 168 -3.86 8.04 16.91
CA ALA A 168 -4.17 6.63 16.88
C ALA A 168 -3.62 5.98 18.17
N VAL A 169 -4.27 6.31 19.29
CA VAL A 169 -4.03 5.83 20.68
C VAL A 169 -2.59 5.99 21.17
#